data_AF-A0A0J6JSW3-F1
#
_entry.id   AF-A0A0J6JSW3-F1
#
_cell.length_a   1.000
_cell.length_b   1.000
_cell.length_c   1.000
_cell.angle_alpha   90.00
_cell.angle_beta   90.00
_cell.angle_gamma   90.00
#
_symmetry.space_group_name_H-M   'P 1'
#
loop_
_entity.id
_entity.type
_entity.pdbx_description
1 polymer ?
#
loop_
_entity_poly.entity_id
_entity_poly.type
_entity_poly.pdbx_seq_one_letter_code
_entity_poly.pdbx_strand_id
1 'polypeptide(L)'
;MPNGDLSIAYPQICIRTNRTPNKTDMGPIIKMADEIARKFPENQPEQRAKAVLYQLTTAFGSGKFGHTWINVFHDRNGAVSPSSYSYREDHGYVKNGNMDKSDRKFSLQRCAPLNSPKKQIKILEEVIVPELNMASYFAGQAMGMSKTNPVNGAYTPIHNCAWFSGIVWNVLMQEEHVFAQSFNGAAHADLWGMPFMKAMKFIYEPGMVAEGLKKAGSH
;
A
#
# COMPACT_ATOMS: atom_id res chain seq x y z
N MET A 1 -10.52 19.57 10.14
CA MET A 1 -9.11 19.10 10.19
C MET A 1 -8.30 19.97 9.24
N PRO A 2 -7.02 20.27 9.51
CA PRO A 2 -6.23 21.11 8.61
C PRO A 2 -6.07 20.43 7.24
N ASN A 3 -6.02 21.25 6.20
CA ASN A 3 -5.89 20.83 4.80
C ASN A 3 -4.44 20.39 4.51
N GLY A 4 -3.95 19.34 5.18
CA GLY A 4 -2.52 18.98 5.20
C GLY A 4 -1.80 19.57 6.40
N ASP A 5 -0.52 19.91 6.25
CA ASP A 5 0.29 20.60 7.25
C ASP A 5 0.36 22.11 6.93
N LEU A 6 -0.13 22.95 7.84
CA LEU A 6 -0.18 24.40 7.65
C LEU A 6 1.20 25.07 7.71
N SER A 7 2.20 24.39 8.26
CA SER A 7 3.59 24.88 8.32
C SER A 7 4.35 24.66 7.01
N ILE A 8 3.81 23.84 6.10
CA ILE A 8 4.42 23.50 4.81
C ILE A 8 3.81 24.35 3.68
N ALA A 9 4.60 24.61 2.64
CA ALA A 9 4.16 25.36 1.46
C ALA A 9 3.23 24.53 0.56
N TYR A 10 2.23 25.18 -0.02
CA TYR A 10 1.25 24.56 -0.92
C TYR A 10 1.57 24.88 -2.39
N PRO A 11 1.19 24.01 -3.35
CA PRO A 11 0.61 22.68 -3.16
C PRO A 11 1.55 21.72 -2.44
N GLN A 12 0.99 20.83 -1.62
CA GLN A 12 1.76 19.83 -0.90
C GLN A 12 1.21 18.44 -1.11
N ILE A 13 2.10 17.45 -1.10
CA ILE A 13 1.75 16.03 -1.04
C ILE A 13 1.94 15.55 0.39
N CYS A 14 1.02 14.72 0.86
CA CYS A 14 1.11 14.07 2.15
C CYS A 14 0.94 12.56 2.01
N ILE A 15 1.85 11.80 2.62
CA ILE A 15 1.64 10.38 2.92
C ILE A 15 1.04 10.27 4.31
N ARG A 16 -0.04 9.49 4.42
CA ARG A 16 -0.83 9.34 5.64
C ARG A 16 -1.01 7.90 6.00
N THR A 17 -1.02 7.59 7.30
CA THR A 17 -1.38 6.27 7.79
C THR A 17 -2.22 6.36 9.07
N ASN A 18 -3.15 5.43 9.23
CA ASN A 18 -3.93 5.27 10.46
C ASN A 18 -3.24 4.39 11.51
N ARG A 19 -1.96 4.07 11.31
CA ARG A 19 -1.15 3.29 12.26
C ARG A 19 -0.21 4.17 13.06
N THR A 20 0.02 3.75 14.30
CA THR A 20 1.12 4.24 15.11
C THR A 20 2.45 3.60 14.64
N PRO A 21 3.62 4.16 15.02
CA PRO A 21 4.98 3.67 14.71
C PRO A 21 5.36 2.29 15.25
N ASN A 22 4.42 1.35 15.27
CA ASN A 22 4.62 0.00 15.76
C ASN A 22 4.49 -0.94 14.59
N LYS A 23 5.59 -1.62 14.27
CA LYS A 23 5.62 -2.67 13.27
C LYS A 23 4.54 -3.72 13.56
N THR A 24 3.81 -4.13 12.54
CA THR A 24 2.87 -5.25 12.67
C THR A 24 3.64 -6.56 12.90
N ASP A 25 3.25 -7.32 13.93
CA ASP A 25 3.73 -8.69 14.11
C ASP A 25 3.14 -9.59 13.01
N MET A 26 4.00 -10.06 12.11
CA MET A 26 3.61 -10.91 10.99
C MET A 26 3.41 -12.36 11.40
N GLY A 27 3.91 -12.80 12.57
CA GLY A 27 3.84 -14.19 13.01
C GLY A 27 2.42 -14.77 13.00
N PRO A 28 1.43 -14.11 13.63
CA PRO A 28 0.04 -14.56 13.61
C PRO A 28 -0.57 -14.62 12.20
N ILE A 29 -0.22 -13.67 11.32
CA ILE A 29 -0.74 -13.61 9.95
C ILE A 29 -0.16 -14.76 9.12
N ILE A 30 1.15 -14.99 9.23
CA ILE A 30 1.85 -16.10 8.55
C ILE A 30 1.31 -17.44 9.04
N LYS A 31 1.14 -17.61 10.35
CA LYS A 31 0.57 -18.84 10.92
C LYS A 31 -0.83 -19.12 10.37
N MET A 32 -1.67 -18.09 10.29
CA MET A 32 -3.00 -18.19 9.69
C MET A 32 -2.96 -18.58 8.21
N ALA A 33 -2.00 -18.05 7.44
CA ALA A 33 -1.77 -18.44 6.04
C ALA A 33 -1.27 -19.89 5.90
N ASP A 34 -0.36 -20.34 6.77
CA ASP A 34 0.09 -21.74 6.80
C ASP A 34 -1.06 -22.70 7.14
N GLU A 35 -1.90 -22.33 8.11
CA GLU A 35 -3.05 -23.13 8.53
C GLU A 35 -4.10 -23.25 7.43
N ILE A 36 -4.40 -22.19 6.68
CA ILE A 36 -5.34 -22.27 5.56
C ILE A 36 -4.77 -23.11 4.42
N ALA A 37 -3.48 -23.02 4.12
CA ALA A 37 -2.83 -23.84 3.10
C ALA A 37 -2.91 -25.33 3.42
N ARG A 38 -2.68 -25.70 4.68
CA ARG A 38 -2.73 -27.11 5.15
C ARG A 38 -4.11 -27.75 5.07
N LYS A 39 -5.19 -26.98 4.86
CA LYS A 39 -6.53 -27.55 4.62
C LYS A 39 -6.67 -28.20 3.25
N PHE A 40 -5.73 -27.97 2.34
CA PHE A 40 -5.74 -28.52 0.99
C PHE A 40 -4.58 -29.52 0.79
N PRO A 41 -4.79 -30.62 0.06
CA PRO A 41 -3.75 -31.59 -0.28
C PRO A 41 -2.54 -30.99 -1.02
N GLU A 42 -1.36 -31.62 -0.90
CA GLU A 42 -0.11 -31.15 -1.52
C GLU A 42 -0.15 -31.11 -3.05
N ASN A 43 -0.89 -32.04 -3.65
CA ASN A 43 -1.11 -32.08 -5.09
C ASN A 43 -2.17 -31.07 -5.59
N GLN A 44 -2.62 -30.13 -4.73
CA GLN A 44 -3.57 -29.08 -5.09
C GLN A 44 -3.00 -27.67 -4.86
N PRO A 45 -1.84 -27.32 -5.46
CA PRO A 45 -1.16 -26.05 -5.23
C PRO A 45 -2.01 -24.83 -5.59
N GLU A 46 -2.85 -24.90 -6.63
CA GLU A 46 -3.72 -23.79 -7.01
C GLU A 46 -4.80 -23.48 -5.96
N GLN A 47 -5.36 -24.50 -5.30
CA GLN A 47 -6.37 -24.30 -4.27
C GLN A 47 -5.74 -23.69 -3.01
N ARG A 48 -4.53 -24.15 -2.65
CA ARG A 48 -3.71 -23.54 -1.59
C ARG A 48 -3.44 -22.07 -1.88
N ALA A 49 -2.96 -21.77 -3.09
CA ALA A 49 -2.64 -20.42 -3.48
C ALA A 49 -3.87 -19.51 -3.40
N LYS A 50 -5.01 -19.93 -3.94
CA LYS A 50 -6.26 -19.17 -3.87
C LYS A 50 -6.72 -18.92 -2.43
N ALA A 51 -6.67 -19.94 -1.58
CA ALA A 51 -7.12 -19.83 -0.20
C ALA A 51 -6.19 -18.94 0.65
N VAL A 52 -4.88 -19.08 0.48
CA VAL A 52 -3.87 -18.22 1.11
C VAL A 52 -4.01 -16.78 0.64
N LEU A 53 -4.13 -16.57 -0.69
CA LEU A 53 -4.27 -15.24 -1.27
C LEU A 53 -5.49 -14.52 -0.71
N TYR A 54 -6.64 -15.21 -0.70
CA TYR A 54 -7.88 -14.66 -0.16
C TYR A 54 -7.69 -14.23 1.29
N GLN A 55 -7.16 -15.11 2.14
CA GLN A 55 -6.98 -14.82 3.55
C GLN A 55 -5.98 -13.69 3.84
N LEU A 56 -4.84 -13.68 3.16
CA LEU A 56 -3.85 -12.62 3.32
C LEU A 56 -4.38 -11.28 2.80
N THR A 57 -5.10 -11.29 1.67
CA THR A 57 -5.72 -10.09 1.11
C THR A 57 -6.71 -9.47 2.09
N THR A 58 -7.59 -10.28 2.69
CA THR A 58 -8.54 -9.82 3.70
C THR A 58 -7.85 -9.36 4.98
N ALA A 59 -6.80 -10.06 5.42
CA ALA A 59 -6.04 -9.62 6.59
C ALA A 59 -5.41 -8.24 6.36
N PHE A 60 -4.78 -8.02 5.21
CA PHE A 60 -4.09 -6.76 4.88
C PHE A 60 -5.05 -5.65 4.41
N GLY A 61 -6.23 -6.01 3.91
CA GLY A 61 -7.32 -5.08 3.60
C GLY A 61 -8.10 -4.64 4.85
N SER A 62 -7.93 -5.35 5.97
CA SER A 62 -8.61 -4.99 7.21
C SER A 62 -8.08 -3.70 7.84
N GLY A 63 -8.99 -2.92 8.44
CA GLY A 63 -8.61 -1.75 9.23
C GLY A 63 -7.70 -2.07 10.43
N LYS A 64 -7.62 -3.35 10.86
CA LYS A 64 -6.72 -3.81 11.94
C LYS A 64 -5.26 -3.79 11.51
N PHE A 65 -4.96 -4.21 10.27
CA PHE A 65 -3.62 -4.09 9.70
C PHE A 65 -3.25 -2.63 9.45
N GLY A 66 -4.26 -1.84 9.08
CA GLY A 66 -4.14 -0.41 8.84
C GLY A 66 -4.09 -0.08 7.36
N HIS A 67 -4.05 1.21 7.09
CA HIS A 67 -4.05 1.75 5.75
C HIS A 67 -3.06 2.89 5.63
N THR A 68 -2.49 3.00 4.43
CA THR A 68 -1.68 4.13 4.00
C THR A 68 -2.22 4.66 2.68
N TRP A 69 -2.25 5.98 2.52
CA TRP A 69 -2.68 6.63 1.28
C TRP A 69 -1.95 7.94 1.06
N ILE A 70 -2.06 8.48 -0.15
CA ILE A 70 -1.49 9.75 -0.56
C ILE A 70 -2.61 10.79 -0.73
N ASN A 71 -2.39 11.99 -0.23
CA ASN A 71 -3.21 13.16 -0.51
C ASN A 71 -2.35 14.25 -1.15
N VAL A 72 -2.91 14.96 -2.13
CA VAL A 72 -2.35 16.21 -2.64
C VAL A 72 -3.30 17.35 -2.28
N PHE A 73 -2.80 18.28 -1.48
CA PHE A 73 -3.51 19.49 -1.06
C PHE A 73 -3.09 20.66 -1.93
N HIS A 74 -4.03 21.23 -2.66
CA HIS A 74 -3.75 22.23 -3.70
C HIS A 74 -3.63 23.66 -3.15
N ASP A 75 -4.32 23.97 -2.04
CA ASP A 75 -4.28 25.28 -1.41
C ASP A 75 -4.41 25.19 0.11
N ARG A 76 -4.05 26.26 0.81
CA ARG A 76 -4.07 26.30 2.28
C ARG A 76 -5.47 26.28 2.88
N ASN A 77 -6.43 26.93 2.22
CA ASN A 77 -7.73 27.25 2.79
C ASN A 77 -8.80 26.21 2.46
N GLY A 78 -8.49 25.21 1.63
CA GLY A 78 -9.42 24.20 1.16
C GLY A 78 -10.40 24.73 0.10
N ALA A 79 -10.04 25.81 -0.61
CA ALA A 79 -10.85 26.34 -1.70
C ALA A 79 -10.90 25.35 -2.89
N VAL A 80 -9.85 24.54 -3.05
CA VAL A 80 -9.74 23.47 -4.03
C VAL A 80 -9.73 22.13 -3.31
N SER A 81 -10.68 21.27 -3.67
CA SER A 81 -10.77 19.91 -3.12
C SER A 81 -9.46 19.15 -3.32
N PRO A 82 -8.92 18.50 -2.28
CA PRO A 82 -7.69 17.73 -2.39
C PRO A 82 -7.89 16.51 -3.28
N SER A 83 -6.80 16.08 -3.91
CA SER A 83 -6.76 14.81 -4.62
C SER A 83 -6.32 13.70 -3.66
N SER A 84 -6.90 12.51 -3.79
CA SER A 84 -6.48 11.34 -3.03
C SER A 84 -6.14 10.18 -3.96
N TYR A 85 -5.11 9.43 -3.57
CA TYR A 85 -4.60 8.27 -4.31
C TYR A 85 -4.44 7.14 -3.30
N SER A 86 -5.23 6.09 -3.46
CA SER A 86 -5.20 4.93 -2.58
C SER A 86 -5.18 3.63 -3.35
N TYR A 87 -4.77 2.57 -2.65
CA TYR A 87 -4.81 1.21 -3.13
C TYR A 87 -5.67 0.39 -2.16
N ARG A 88 -6.70 -0.30 -2.66
CA ARG A 88 -7.76 -0.88 -1.82
C ARG A 88 -8.05 -2.32 -2.18
N GLU A 89 -8.37 -3.09 -1.14
CA GLU A 89 -8.98 -4.42 -1.30
C GLU A 89 -10.17 -4.35 -2.28
N ASP A 90 -10.29 -5.37 -3.13
CA ASP A 90 -11.27 -5.53 -4.21
C ASP A 90 -11.27 -4.49 -5.34
N HIS A 91 -10.50 -3.40 -5.25
CA HIS A 91 -10.53 -2.32 -6.23
C HIS A 91 -9.18 -2.06 -6.91
N GLY A 92 -8.07 -2.33 -6.22
CA GLY A 92 -6.76 -1.83 -6.62
C GLY A 92 -6.69 -0.31 -6.42
N TYR A 93 -6.17 0.41 -7.42
CA TYR A 93 -6.03 1.85 -7.41
C TYR A 93 -7.39 2.57 -7.44
N VAL A 94 -7.54 3.55 -6.55
CA VAL A 94 -8.70 4.43 -6.49
C VAL A 94 -8.21 5.87 -6.33
N LYS A 95 -8.60 6.74 -7.28
CA LYS A 95 -8.44 8.19 -7.19
C LYS A 95 -9.69 8.82 -6.61
N ASN A 96 -9.54 9.75 -5.68
CA ASN A 96 -10.63 10.51 -5.07
C ASN A 96 -11.73 9.61 -4.47
N GLY A 97 -11.32 8.49 -3.86
CA GLY A 97 -12.25 7.54 -3.27
C GLY A 97 -13.06 8.17 -2.13
N ASN A 98 -14.33 7.80 -2.03
CA ASN A 98 -15.26 8.32 -1.00
C ASN A 98 -14.77 8.10 0.44
N MET A 99 -13.89 7.12 0.67
CA MET A 99 -13.28 6.84 1.97
C MET A 99 -11.84 7.38 2.10
N ASP A 100 -11.34 8.23 1.21
CA ASP A 100 -10.03 8.90 1.31
C ASP A 100 -10.17 10.41 1.44
N LYS A 101 -11.22 10.82 2.15
CA LYS A 101 -11.49 12.22 2.45
C LYS A 101 -10.33 12.82 3.24
N SER A 102 -10.11 14.11 3.06
CA SER A 102 -9.07 14.87 3.75
C SER A 102 -9.22 14.89 5.27
N ASP A 103 -10.43 14.67 5.76
CA ASP A 103 -10.82 14.57 7.17
C ASP A 103 -10.80 13.13 7.72
N ARG A 104 -10.38 12.14 6.92
CA ARG A 104 -10.19 10.78 7.43
C ARG A 104 -9.13 10.81 8.53
N LYS A 105 -9.47 10.29 9.70
CA LYS A 105 -8.55 10.18 10.84
C LYS A 105 -7.30 9.38 10.43
N PHE A 106 -6.15 9.97 10.68
CA PHE A 106 -4.83 9.36 10.57
C PHE A 106 -4.15 9.43 11.94
N SER A 107 -3.17 8.56 12.15
CA SER A 107 -2.31 8.59 13.34
C SER A 107 -1.01 9.34 13.05
N LEU A 108 -0.52 9.28 11.82
CA LEU A 108 0.65 10.01 11.37
C LEU A 108 0.45 10.51 9.94
N GLN A 109 1.02 11.68 9.67
CA GLN A 109 1.18 12.20 8.33
C GLN A 109 2.57 12.80 8.16
N ARG A 110 3.11 12.73 6.95
CA ARG A 110 4.25 13.54 6.52
C ARG A 110 3.80 14.33 5.32
N CYS A 111 4.04 15.62 5.31
CA CYS A 111 3.75 16.48 4.18
C CYS A 111 5.02 17.15 3.66
N ALA A 112 5.08 17.34 2.35
CA ALA A 112 6.18 18.00 1.68
C ALA A 112 5.65 18.89 0.54
N PRO A 113 6.30 20.03 0.27
CA PRO A 113 5.88 20.91 -0.81
C PRO A 113 6.15 20.24 -2.17
N LEU A 114 5.25 20.47 -3.13
CA LEU A 114 5.51 20.13 -4.52
C LEU A 114 6.27 21.27 -5.20
N ASN A 115 7.54 21.04 -5.52
CA ASN A 115 8.42 22.02 -6.18
C ASN A 115 7.97 22.37 -7.61
N SER A 116 7.24 21.47 -8.26
CA SER A 116 6.68 21.68 -9.60
C SER A 116 5.33 21.01 -9.71
N PRO A 117 4.28 21.54 -9.06
CA PRO A 117 3.03 20.82 -8.81
C PRO A 117 2.40 20.23 -10.07
N LYS A 118 2.26 21.03 -11.14
CA LYS A 118 1.71 20.57 -12.42
C LYS A 118 2.49 19.39 -13.01
N LYS A 119 3.83 19.47 -13.00
CA LYS A 119 4.71 18.42 -13.54
C LYS A 119 4.69 17.17 -12.66
N GLN A 120 4.80 17.34 -11.35
CA GLN A 120 4.83 16.23 -10.39
C GLN A 120 3.50 15.48 -10.36
N ILE A 121 2.35 16.18 -10.35
CA ILE A 121 1.03 15.54 -10.42
C ILE A 121 0.87 14.79 -11.75
N LYS A 122 1.34 15.38 -12.87
CA LYS A 122 1.33 14.70 -14.16
C LYS A 122 2.17 13.42 -14.15
N ILE A 123 3.39 13.46 -13.60
CA ILE A 123 4.26 12.27 -13.46
C ILE A 123 3.60 11.22 -12.57
N LEU A 124 3.00 11.62 -11.45
CA LEU A 124 2.27 10.71 -10.57
C LEU A 124 1.17 9.97 -11.33
N GLU A 125 0.33 10.70 -12.06
CA GLU A 125 -0.89 10.16 -12.68
C GLU A 125 -0.66 9.44 -14.01
N GLU A 126 0.31 9.89 -14.81
CA GLU A 126 0.54 9.38 -16.17
C GLU A 126 1.73 8.40 -16.23
N VAL A 127 2.57 8.31 -15.20
CA VAL A 127 3.75 7.44 -15.19
C VAL A 127 3.75 6.52 -13.98
N ILE A 128 3.87 7.07 -12.77
CA ILE A 128 4.07 6.26 -11.54
C ILE A 128 2.87 5.35 -11.29
N VAL A 129 1.65 5.89 -11.26
CA VAL A 129 0.44 5.11 -11.00
C VAL A 129 0.24 4.01 -12.06
N PRO A 130 0.29 4.29 -13.37
CA PRO A 130 0.20 3.24 -14.38
C PRO A 130 1.25 2.14 -14.24
N GLU A 131 2.51 2.47 -13.97
CA GLU A 131 3.57 1.46 -13.78
C GLU A 131 3.29 0.55 -12.57
N LEU A 132 2.87 1.13 -11.44
CA LEU A 132 2.48 0.36 -10.26
C LEU A 132 1.23 -0.51 -10.53
N ASN A 133 0.25 0.02 -11.25
CA ASN A 133 -0.96 -0.73 -11.60
C ASN A 133 -0.63 -1.91 -12.52
N MET A 134 0.29 -1.75 -13.47
CA MET A 134 0.77 -2.85 -14.31
C MET A 134 1.56 -3.90 -13.51
N ALA A 135 2.47 -3.48 -12.63
CA ALA A 135 3.25 -4.40 -11.80
C ALA A 135 2.35 -5.27 -10.90
N SER A 136 1.40 -4.63 -10.22
CA SER A 136 0.43 -5.31 -9.37
C SER A 136 -0.56 -6.17 -10.16
N TYR A 137 -0.99 -5.75 -11.36
CA TYR A 137 -1.80 -6.56 -12.28
C TYR A 137 -1.13 -7.88 -12.62
N PHE A 138 0.13 -7.87 -13.07
CA PHE A 138 0.86 -9.09 -13.41
C PHE A 138 1.06 -10.00 -12.20
N ALA A 139 1.33 -9.42 -11.04
CA ALA A 139 1.42 -10.20 -9.81
C ALA A 139 0.07 -10.83 -9.43
N GLY A 140 -1.03 -10.10 -9.55
CA GLY A 140 -2.38 -10.64 -9.33
C GLY A 140 -2.71 -11.78 -10.29
N GLN A 141 -2.35 -11.66 -11.57
CA GLN A 141 -2.48 -12.74 -12.56
C GLN A 141 -1.65 -13.97 -12.18
N ALA A 142 -0.39 -13.78 -11.79
CA ALA A 142 0.48 -14.87 -11.34
C ALA A 142 -0.04 -15.54 -10.04
N MET A 143 -0.80 -14.80 -9.23
CA MET A 143 -1.48 -15.31 -8.04
C MET A 143 -2.85 -15.97 -8.33
N GLY A 144 -3.28 -15.99 -9.60
CA GLY A 144 -4.54 -16.61 -10.01
C GLY A 144 -5.79 -15.76 -9.75
N MET A 145 -5.65 -14.44 -9.60
CA MET A 145 -6.78 -13.53 -9.48
C MET A 145 -7.48 -13.34 -10.83
N SER A 146 -8.74 -13.75 -10.92
CA SER A 146 -9.54 -13.69 -12.15
C SER A 146 -10.13 -12.31 -12.46
N LYS A 147 -10.18 -11.41 -11.48
CA LYS A 147 -10.77 -10.06 -11.61
C LYS A 147 -9.73 -8.98 -11.34
N THR A 148 -8.76 -8.85 -12.24
CA THR A 148 -7.78 -7.76 -12.19
C THR A 148 -7.90 -6.91 -13.45
N ASN A 149 -7.74 -5.59 -13.29
CA ASN A 149 -7.82 -4.62 -14.38
C ASN A 149 -6.47 -3.92 -14.47
N PRO A 150 -5.74 -3.91 -15.60
CA PRO A 150 -4.45 -3.24 -15.69
C PRO A 150 -4.51 -1.74 -15.37
N VAL A 151 -5.66 -1.08 -15.58
CA VAL A 151 -5.86 0.33 -15.25
C VAL A 151 -5.84 0.57 -13.74
N ASN A 152 -6.37 -0.36 -12.94
CA ASN A 152 -6.41 -0.23 -11.48
C ASN A 152 -5.37 -1.11 -10.77
N GLY A 153 -4.77 -2.06 -11.49
CA GLY A 153 -3.94 -3.13 -10.95
C GLY A 153 -4.71 -4.17 -10.13
N ALA A 154 -4.01 -4.81 -9.20
CA ALA A 154 -4.56 -5.79 -8.27
C ALA A 154 -4.06 -5.54 -6.83
N TYR A 155 -4.99 -5.39 -5.88
CA TYR A 155 -4.64 -5.41 -4.47
C TYR A 155 -4.27 -6.82 -4.04
N THR A 156 -3.01 -7.00 -3.63
CA THR A 156 -2.47 -8.29 -3.20
C THR A 156 -1.71 -8.12 -1.90
N PRO A 157 -1.35 -9.22 -1.21
CA PRO A 157 -0.57 -9.13 0.02
C PRO A 157 0.78 -8.42 -0.16
N ILE A 158 1.41 -8.57 -1.33
CA ILE A 158 2.71 -7.96 -1.65
C ILE A 158 2.57 -6.59 -2.35
N HIS A 159 1.42 -6.32 -2.97
CA HIS A 159 1.07 -5.05 -3.61
C HIS A 159 -0.17 -4.45 -2.91
N ASN A 160 0.05 -3.94 -1.69
CA ASN A 160 -1.00 -3.38 -0.83
C ASN A 160 -0.93 -1.84 -0.76
N CYS A 161 -1.76 -1.23 0.09
CA CYS A 161 -1.82 0.22 0.26
C CYS A 161 -0.51 0.87 0.76
N ALA A 162 0.25 0.18 1.60
CA ALA A 162 1.55 0.64 2.08
C ALA A 162 2.63 0.55 0.98
N TRP A 163 2.60 -0.51 0.17
CA TRP A 163 3.47 -0.64 -0.99
C TRP A 163 3.25 0.50 -1.98
N PHE A 164 2.01 0.71 -2.40
CA PHE A 164 1.67 1.74 -3.38
C PHE A 164 2.05 3.14 -2.87
N SER A 165 1.58 3.50 -1.69
CA SER A 165 1.81 4.85 -1.14
C SER A 165 3.28 5.08 -0.81
N GLY A 166 3.96 4.05 -0.32
CA GLY A 166 5.38 4.12 0.01
C GLY A 166 6.26 4.35 -1.23
N ILE A 167 6.00 3.63 -2.32
CA ILE A 167 6.73 3.84 -3.58
C ILE A 167 6.39 5.19 -4.18
N VAL A 168 5.11 5.56 -4.25
CA VAL A 168 4.69 6.88 -4.74
C VAL A 168 5.44 7.99 -4.01
N TRP A 169 5.47 7.93 -2.68
CA TRP A 169 6.16 8.91 -1.86
C TRP A 169 7.66 8.96 -2.16
N ASN A 170 8.35 7.84 -2.04
CA ASN A 170 9.81 7.77 -2.25
C ASN A 170 10.22 8.23 -3.66
N VAL A 171 9.48 7.80 -4.69
CA VAL A 171 9.79 8.18 -6.08
C VAL A 171 9.49 9.66 -6.32
N LEU A 172 8.32 10.15 -5.92
CA LEU A 172 7.91 11.53 -6.24
C LEU A 172 8.69 12.57 -5.44
N MET A 173 9.05 12.23 -4.20
CA MET A 173 9.81 13.10 -3.29
C MET A 173 11.32 12.87 -3.35
N GLN A 174 11.77 11.86 -4.08
CA GLN A 174 13.19 11.45 -4.13
C GLN A 174 13.75 11.18 -2.73
N GLU A 175 12.96 10.50 -1.90
CA GLU A 175 13.33 10.07 -0.55
C GLU A 175 13.52 8.55 -0.51
N GLU A 176 14.36 8.05 0.39
CA GLU A 176 14.66 6.62 0.52
C GLU A 176 14.19 6.07 1.87
N HIS A 177 12.90 6.25 2.18
CA HIS A 177 12.36 5.74 3.43
C HIS A 177 12.13 4.22 3.37
N VAL A 178 12.47 3.54 4.47
CA VAL A 178 12.22 2.11 4.65
C VAL A 178 10.79 1.89 5.14
N PHE A 179 9.90 1.51 4.23
CA PHE A 179 8.48 1.26 4.49
C PHE A 179 8.08 -0.22 4.46
N ALA A 180 9.07 -1.11 4.39
CA ALA A 180 8.87 -2.55 4.36
C ALA A 180 9.65 -3.23 5.49
N GLN A 181 9.12 -4.33 5.99
CA GLN A 181 9.80 -5.20 6.95
C GLN A 181 10.28 -6.47 6.28
N SER A 182 11.35 -7.06 6.81
CA SER A 182 11.86 -8.35 6.35
C SER A 182 10.79 -9.43 6.39
N PHE A 183 10.76 -10.27 5.36
CA PHE A 183 9.85 -11.38 5.21
C PHE A 183 10.57 -12.53 4.51
N ASN A 184 10.43 -13.76 5.00
CA ASN A 184 11.04 -14.94 4.39
C ASN A 184 10.01 -15.71 3.56
N GLY A 185 9.69 -15.23 2.37
CA GLY A 185 8.69 -15.89 1.51
C GLY A 185 9.11 -17.29 1.06
N ALA A 186 10.42 -17.56 0.97
CA ALA A 186 10.94 -18.88 0.60
C ALA A 186 10.53 -19.99 1.58
N ALA A 187 10.39 -19.67 2.88
CA ALA A 187 9.95 -20.63 3.89
C ALA A 187 8.50 -21.11 3.69
N HIS A 188 7.68 -20.38 2.93
CA HIS A 188 6.25 -20.63 2.80
C HIS A 188 5.82 -20.92 1.35
N ALA A 189 6.65 -20.60 0.35
CA ALA A 189 6.33 -20.67 -1.07
C ALA A 189 5.71 -22.01 -1.50
N ASP A 190 6.36 -23.12 -1.14
CA ASP A 190 5.92 -24.46 -1.55
C ASP A 190 4.65 -24.88 -0.79
N LEU A 191 4.56 -24.57 0.50
CA LEU A 191 3.37 -24.83 1.31
C LEU A 191 2.15 -24.07 0.76
N TRP A 192 2.32 -22.80 0.41
CA TRP A 192 1.23 -21.94 -0.08
C TRP A 192 0.87 -22.20 -1.53
N GLY A 193 1.63 -23.04 -2.26
CA GLY A 193 1.43 -23.23 -3.70
C GLY A 193 1.76 -21.96 -4.50
N MET A 194 2.65 -21.12 -3.97
CA MET A 194 3.03 -19.82 -4.54
C MET A 194 4.55 -19.74 -4.77
N PRO A 195 5.11 -20.39 -5.82
CA PRO A 195 6.56 -20.45 -6.03
C PRO A 195 7.25 -19.09 -6.13
N PHE A 196 6.55 -18.07 -6.64
CA PHE A 196 7.07 -16.71 -6.74
C PHE A 196 7.42 -16.10 -5.36
N MET A 197 6.84 -16.60 -4.26
CA MET A 197 7.16 -16.14 -2.92
C MET A 197 8.61 -16.43 -2.52
N LYS A 198 9.33 -17.32 -3.22
CA LYS A 198 10.77 -17.54 -3.02
C LYS A 198 11.59 -16.26 -3.25
N ALA A 199 11.13 -15.36 -4.11
CA ALA A 199 11.79 -14.09 -4.38
C ALA A 199 11.44 -12.99 -3.34
N MET A 200 10.42 -13.19 -2.51
CA MET A 200 9.91 -12.17 -1.61
C MET A 200 10.73 -12.13 -0.32
N LYS A 201 11.48 -11.04 -0.16
CA LYS A 201 12.34 -10.77 1.01
C LYS A 201 11.78 -9.73 1.97
N PHE A 202 10.72 -9.04 1.57
CA PHE A 202 10.12 -7.95 2.33
C PHE A 202 8.63 -7.80 2.01
N ILE A 203 7.90 -7.24 2.96
CA ILE A 203 6.49 -6.86 2.82
C ILE A 203 6.33 -5.43 3.31
N TYR A 204 5.68 -4.59 2.49
CA TYR A 204 5.28 -3.25 2.89
C TYR A 204 4.10 -3.32 3.84
N GLU A 205 4.13 -2.53 4.90
CA GLU A 205 3.04 -2.51 5.87
C GLU A 205 2.88 -1.12 6.51
N PRO A 206 1.65 -0.71 6.88
CA PRO A 206 1.40 0.63 7.37
C PRO A 206 2.12 0.99 8.69
N GLY A 207 2.46 0.01 9.55
CA GLY A 207 3.29 0.22 10.74
C GLY A 207 4.73 0.63 10.41
N MET A 208 5.35 0.01 9.40
CA MET A 208 6.66 0.42 8.88
C MET A 208 6.61 1.79 8.20
N VAL A 209 5.49 2.12 7.54
CA VAL A 209 5.28 3.50 7.05
C VAL A 209 5.30 4.47 8.23
N ALA A 210 4.46 4.23 9.24
CA ALA A 210 4.41 5.05 10.45
C ALA A 210 5.79 5.22 11.11
N GLU A 211 6.56 4.14 11.24
CA GLU A 211 7.93 4.17 11.77
C GLU A 211 8.88 5.00 10.90
N GLY A 212 8.87 4.78 9.58
CA GLY A 212 9.70 5.51 8.63
C GLY A 212 9.40 7.02 8.64
N LEU A 213 8.11 7.39 8.68
CA LEU A 213 7.69 8.79 8.77
C LEU A 213 8.14 9.43 10.09
N LYS A 214 7.99 8.72 11.22
CA LYS A 214 8.44 9.22 12.52
C LYS A 214 9.96 9.46 12.55
N LYS A 215 10.75 8.54 12.00
CA LYS A 215 12.22 8.72 11.86
C LYS A 215 12.59 9.92 11.00
N ALA A 216 11.74 10.26 10.03
CA ALA A 216 11.91 11.44 9.18
C ALA A 216 11.44 12.77 9.84
N GLY A 217 11.07 12.75 11.12
CA GLY A 217 10.64 13.94 11.88
C GLY A 217 9.16 14.29 11.73
N SER A 218 8.31 13.33 11.31
CA SER A 218 6.88 13.58 11.12
C SER A 218 6.12 13.54 12.45
N HIS A 219 5.04 14.31 12.55
CA HIS A 219 4.21 14.47 13.76
C HIS A 219 2.74 14.09 13.50
#